data_AF-A0A2A2UZI8-F1
#
_entry.id   AF-A0A2A2UZI8-F1
#
_cell.length_a   1.000
_cell.length_b   1.000
_cell.length_c   1.000
_cell.angle_alpha   90.00
_cell.angle_beta   90.00
_cell.angle_gamma   90.00
#
_symmetry.space_group_name_H-M   'P 1'
#
loop_
_entity.id
_entity.type
_entity.pdbx_description
1 polymer ?
#
loop_
_entity_poly.entity_id
_entity_poly.type
_entity_poly.pdbx_seq_one_letter_code
_entity_poly.pdbx_strand_id
1 'polypeptide(L)'
;MKLSTSIFATSLVASAICASHVFAKDTNDSDVKRLNVLAKQVASQSASGSYTFAINCHTNPSLLKRAVEQVSWPVDEITFAIQGQCQGPIKITRPGIIISGSDNSQDVISGALSGVQPTILVESGSAKLNNLGLVSTAQQSSVTVTAQGMARLDNVATQVQGTEPEYHYIVTDNSNLYLSNLNQAKVKIAGGAFAEFVAGNQAMTAYVFDTANARSTQGNQFDAVQVAGNGYFLADGQSHINLLMVWSKGTAEIDQQSSVGELMMGGQTLFAAYRNSTLSGPYSFFGNVVFELEHSSATNWVTQERPHSLFSGNNAVVNGELFPSWSWQGQAPQPE
;
A
#
# COMPACT_ATOMS: atom_id res chain seq x y z
N MET A 1 77.24 -2.39 27.75
CA MET A 1 77.96 -3.03 26.63
C MET A 1 77.44 -4.45 26.45
N LYS A 2 76.48 -4.66 25.55
CA LYS A 2 76.16 -5.88 24.79
C LYS A 2 74.89 -5.59 23.99
N LEU A 3 75.05 -5.51 22.67
CA LEU A 3 73.96 -5.52 21.69
C LEU A 3 73.31 -6.92 21.69
N SER A 4 72.00 -6.98 21.50
CA SER A 4 71.35 -8.13 20.85
C SER A 4 70.33 -7.62 19.83
N THR A 5 70.73 -7.68 18.58
CA THR A 5 69.91 -7.71 17.37
C THR A 5 69.03 -8.94 17.34
N SER A 6 67.78 -8.82 16.88
CA SER A 6 67.00 -9.88 16.23
C SER A 6 65.79 -9.25 15.54
N ILE A 7 65.93 -9.02 14.23
CA ILE A 7 64.86 -8.61 13.33
C ILE A 7 64.13 -9.89 12.91
N PHE A 8 62.83 -9.99 13.18
CA PHE A 8 61.96 -10.98 12.54
C PHE A 8 61.11 -10.26 11.49
N ALA A 9 61.50 -10.45 10.23
CA ALA A 9 60.64 -10.23 9.09
C ALA A 9 59.79 -11.49 8.90
N THR A 10 58.46 -11.34 8.87
CA THR A 10 57.58 -12.36 8.29
C THR A 10 56.55 -11.70 7.36
N SER A 11 56.50 -12.32 6.19
CA SER A 11 55.86 -12.02 4.90
C SER A 11 54.51 -11.30 4.89
N LEU A 12 54.42 -10.38 3.93
CA LEU A 12 53.20 -9.98 3.23
C LEU A 12 52.35 -11.20 2.82
N VAL A 13 51.07 -11.17 3.19
CA VAL A 13 50.00 -11.74 2.37
C VAL A 13 49.09 -10.58 1.98
N ALA A 14 49.50 -9.87 0.92
CA ALA A 14 48.62 -8.99 0.17
C ALA A 14 47.96 -9.86 -0.91
N SER A 15 46.74 -10.33 -0.65
CA SER A 15 45.95 -11.04 -1.65
C SER A 15 44.59 -10.34 -1.82
N ALA A 16 44.53 -9.57 -2.91
CA ALA A 16 43.36 -9.33 -3.76
C ALA A 16 42.01 -8.96 -3.11
N ILE A 17 41.81 -7.67 -2.84
CA ILE A 17 40.47 -7.05 -2.73
C ILE A 17 40.12 -6.20 -3.97
N CYS A 18 41.00 -6.05 -4.96
CA CYS A 18 40.80 -5.16 -6.11
C CYS A 18 40.39 -5.85 -7.43
N ALA A 19 39.52 -6.87 -7.41
CA ALA A 19 39.01 -7.48 -8.66
C ALA A 19 37.48 -7.50 -8.78
N SER A 20 36.70 -7.23 -7.73
CA SER A 20 35.23 -7.25 -7.79
C SER A 20 34.61 -5.97 -8.36
N HIS A 21 35.33 -4.86 -8.41
CA HIS A 21 34.79 -3.58 -8.92
C HIS A 21 34.98 -3.35 -10.42
N VAL A 22 35.94 -4.02 -11.07
CA VAL A 22 36.21 -3.83 -12.50
C VAL A 22 35.24 -4.69 -13.35
N PHE A 23 35.01 -5.95 -12.96
CA PHE A 23 34.09 -6.82 -13.70
C PHE A 23 32.63 -6.38 -13.63
N ALA A 24 32.16 -5.91 -12.47
CA ALA A 24 30.77 -5.44 -12.32
C ALA A 24 30.46 -4.20 -13.17
N LYS A 25 31.46 -3.31 -13.37
CA LYS A 25 31.32 -2.10 -14.18
C LYS A 25 31.25 -2.41 -15.67
N ASP A 26 32.07 -3.35 -16.16
CA ASP A 26 32.10 -3.72 -17.58
C ASP A 26 30.86 -4.54 -18.00
N THR A 27 30.33 -5.41 -17.12
CA THR A 27 29.01 -6.03 -17.35
C THR A 27 27.87 -5.02 -17.29
N ASN A 28 27.97 -3.99 -16.44
CA ASN A 28 26.96 -2.94 -16.36
C ASN A 28 26.86 -2.12 -17.65
N ASP A 29 27.99 -1.66 -18.16
CA ASP A 29 27.99 -0.81 -19.36
C ASP A 29 27.60 -1.59 -20.63
N SER A 30 27.94 -2.89 -20.69
CA SER A 30 27.54 -3.74 -21.82
C SER A 30 26.05 -4.09 -21.83
N ASP A 31 25.43 -4.37 -20.69
CA ASP A 31 23.99 -4.65 -20.62
C ASP A 31 23.14 -3.42 -20.96
N VAL A 32 23.51 -2.25 -20.44
CA VAL A 32 22.81 -0.98 -20.74
C VAL A 32 22.93 -0.63 -22.22
N LYS A 33 24.12 -0.83 -22.83
CA LYS A 33 24.28 -0.67 -24.29
C LYS A 33 23.37 -1.62 -25.07
N ARG A 34 23.29 -2.90 -24.68
CA ARG A 34 22.40 -3.89 -25.32
C ARG A 34 20.93 -3.48 -25.20
N LEU A 35 20.50 -3.06 -24.01
CA LEU A 35 19.13 -2.57 -23.80
C LEU A 35 18.81 -1.33 -24.64
N ASN A 36 19.74 -0.39 -24.78
CA ASN A 36 19.56 0.77 -25.64
C ASN A 36 19.49 0.42 -27.13
N VAL A 37 20.23 -0.60 -27.58
CA VAL A 37 20.09 -1.12 -28.94
C VAL A 37 18.71 -1.74 -29.14
N LEU A 38 18.23 -2.53 -28.17
CA LEU A 38 16.89 -3.10 -28.21
C LEU A 38 15.81 -2.02 -28.22
N ALA A 39 15.91 -0.98 -27.39
CA ALA A 39 14.96 0.14 -27.37
C ALA A 39 14.87 0.84 -28.75
N LYS A 40 15.99 1.01 -29.46
CA LYS A 40 16.01 1.54 -30.83
C LYS A 40 15.32 0.62 -31.84
N GLN A 41 15.40 -0.70 -31.65
CA GLN A 41 14.69 -1.68 -32.48
C GLN A 41 13.18 -1.69 -32.18
N VAL A 42 12.78 -1.49 -30.91
CA VAL A 42 11.37 -1.35 -30.53
C VAL A 42 10.75 -0.14 -31.23
N ALA A 43 11.48 0.99 -31.31
CA ALA A 43 11.01 2.20 -31.99
C ALA A 43 10.58 1.96 -33.46
N SER A 44 11.23 1.02 -34.16
CA SER A 44 10.92 0.71 -35.55
C SER A 44 9.84 -0.36 -35.72
N GLN A 45 9.40 -1.00 -34.64
CA GLN A 45 8.50 -2.17 -34.66
C GLN A 45 7.17 -1.96 -33.92
N SER A 46 7.06 -0.98 -33.00
CA SER A 46 5.85 -0.81 -32.20
C SER A 46 4.75 -0.06 -32.96
N ALA A 47 3.85 -0.79 -33.62
CA ALA A 47 2.62 -0.22 -34.19
C ALA A 47 1.52 0.04 -33.14
N SER A 48 1.61 -0.57 -31.95
CA SER A 48 0.57 -0.57 -30.91
C SER A 48 0.84 0.37 -29.72
N GLY A 49 1.97 1.09 -29.69
CA GLY A 49 2.36 1.92 -28.54
C GLY A 49 2.74 1.13 -27.27
N SER A 50 2.73 -0.20 -27.32
CA SER A 50 3.08 -1.10 -26.21
C SER A 50 4.12 -2.14 -26.61
N TYR A 51 4.95 -2.58 -25.66
CA TYR A 51 5.96 -3.63 -25.90
C TYR A 51 6.18 -4.51 -24.67
N THR A 52 6.43 -5.81 -24.87
CA THR A 52 6.73 -6.76 -23.78
C THR A 52 8.18 -7.23 -23.86
N PHE A 53 8.90 -7.13 -22.75
CA PHE A 53 10.30 -7.53 -22.60
C PHE A 53 10.43 -8.58 -21.50
N ALA A 54 10.94 -9.76 -21.85
CA ALA A 54 11.21 -10.82 -20.89
C ALA A 54 12.54 -10.57 -20.17
N ILE A 55 12.54 -10.62 -18.84
CA ILE A 55 13.72 -10.43 -17.99
C ILE A 55 13.93 -11.68 -17.14
N ASN A 56 15.05 -12.36 -17.40
CA ASN A 56 15.47 -13.48 -16.57
C ASN A 56 16.44 -13.00 -15.47
N CYS A 57 15.93 -12.85 -14.26
CA CYS A 57 16.68 -12.42 -13.10
C CYS A 57 17.51 -13.54 -12.45
N HIS A 58 17.36 -14.81 -12.85
CA HIS A 58 18.25 -15.89 -12.39
C HIS A 58 19.69 -15.67 -12.87
N THR A 59 19.84 -15.22 -14.12
CA THR A 59 21.16 -14.99 -14.73
C THR A 59 21.66 -13.57 -14.51
N ASN A 60 20.74 -12.60 -14.39
CA ASN A 60 21.09 -11.21 -14.24
C ASN A 60 20.11 -10.45 -13.32
N PRO A 61 20.28 -10.54 -12.00
CA PRO A 61 19.34 -9.96 -11.02
C PRO A 61 19.13 -8.45 -11.17
N SER A 62 20.12 -7.70 -11.65
CA SER A 62 20.06 -6.24 -11.77
C SER A 62 19.52 -5.75 -13.12
N LEU A 63 19.16 -6.65 -14.04
CA LEU A 63 18.73 -6.28 -15.39
C LEU A 63 17.41 -5.49 -15.39
N LEU A 64 16.44 -5.90 -14.56
CA LEU A 64 15.16 -5.19 -14.40
C LEU A 64 15.38 -3.75 -13.95
N LYS A 65 16.16 -3.55 -12.88
CA LYS A 65 16.46 -2.22 -12.36
C LYS A 65 17.06 -1.32 -13.43
N ARG A 66 18.05 -1.81 -14.19
CA ARG A 66 18.69 -1.05 -15.27
C ARG A 66 17.74 -0.75 -16.42
N ALA A 67 16.91 -1.72 -16.81
CA ALA A 67 15.90 -1.54 -17.86
C ALA A 67 14.85 -0.49 -17.49
N VAL A 68 14.48 -0.39 -16.20
CA VAL A 68 13.51 0.59 -15.72
C VAL A 68 14.14 1.98 -15.53
N GLU A 69 15.31 2.06 -14.90
CA GLU A 69 15.89 3.33 -14.45
C GLU A 69 16.80 4.02 -15.48
N GLN A 70 17.41 3.27 -16.40
CA GLN A 70 18.52 3.77 -17.24
C GLN A 70 18.22 3.76 -18.75
N VAL A 71 17.07 3.23 -19.16
CA VAL A 71 16.70 3.07 -20.57
C VAL A 71 15.47 3.91 -20.87
N SER A 72 15.58 4.74 -21.91
CA SER A 72 14.44 5.48 -22.44
C SER A 72 13.74 4.62 -23.49
N TRP A 73 12.58 4.08 -23.13
CA TRP A 73 11.79 3.24 -24.03
C TRP A 73 10.84 4.11 -24.87
N PRO A 74 10.88 3.99 -26.21
CA PRO A 74 10.10 4.83 -27.11
C PRO A 74 8.67 4.30 -27.31
N VAL A 75 8.03 3.87 -26.22
CA VAL A 75 6.67 3.32 -26.20
C VAL A 75 5.92 3.91 -25.02
N ASP A 76 4.61 4.11 -25.16
CA ASP A 76 3.77 4.64 -24.09
C ASP A 76 3.72 3.66 -22.92
N GLU A 77 3.62 2.37 -23.22
CA GLU A 77 3.58 1.29 -22.24
C GLU A 77 4.66 0.24 -22.49
N ILE A 78 5.38 -0.18 -21.43
CA ILE A 78 6.32 -1.30 -21.48
C ILE A 78 6.01 -2.30 -20.38
N THR A 79 5.89 -3.56 -20.77
CA THR A 79 5.71 -4.69 -19.84
C THR A 79 7.01 -5.45 -19.67
N PHE A 80 7.49 -5.55 -18.43
CA PHE A 80 8.60 -6.40 -18.03
C PHE A 80 8.04 -7.69 -17.43
N ALA A 81 8.13 -8.79 -18.19
CA ALA A 81 7.79 -10.12 -17.70
C ALA A 81 9.02 -10.71 -17.00
N ILE A 82 9.00 -10.78 -15.68
CA ILE A 82 10.15 -11.17 -14.87
C ILE A 82 10.14 -12.67 -14.55
N GLN A 83 11.33 -13.25 -14.42
CA GLN A 83 11.54 -14.63 -13.95
C GLN A 83 12.67 -14.69 -12.93
N GLY A 84 12.42 -15.28 -11.77
CA GLY A 84 13.35 -15.42 -10.66
C GLY A 84 13.41 -14.20 -9.74
N GLN A 85 14.54 -14.04 -9.05
CA GLN A 85 14.73 -13.00 -8.04
C GLN A 85 15.45 -11.77 -8.62
N CYS A 86 14.70 -10.71 -8.87
CA CYS A 86 15.23 -9.44 -9.33
C CYS A 86 15.70 -8.57 -8.16
N GLN A 87 16.78 -7.82 -8.38
CA GLN A 87 17.36 -6.92 -7.40
C GLN A 87 16.71 -5.53 -7.47
N GLY A 88 16.15 -5.09 -6.35
CA GLY A 88 15.74 -3.72 -6.07
C GLY A 88 16.75 -2.96 -5.18
N PRO A 89 16.39 -1.78 -4.67
CA PRO A 89 15.14 -1.06 -4.93
C PRO A 89 15.06 -0.57 -6.37
N ILE A 90 13.84 -0.42 -6.90
CA ILE A 90 13.58 0.08 -8.26
C ILE A 90 12.82 1.40 -8.18
N LYS A 91 13.35 2.42 -8.82
CA LYS A 91 12.71 3.73 -8.96
C LYS A 91 12.02 3.86 -10.33
N ILE A 92 10.74 4.20 -10.33
CA ILE A 92 9.91 4.42 -11.52
C ILE A 92 9.53 5.89 -11.59
N THR A 93 10.04 6.60 -12.60
CA THR A 93 9.82 8.05 -12.80
C THR A 93 9.13 8.40 -14.11
N ARG A 94 8.60 7.40 -14.81
CA ARG A 94 7.88 7.59 -16.07
C ARG A 94 6.54 6.85 -16.03
N PRO A 95 5.56 7.28 -16.83
CA PRO A 95 4.31 6.54 -16.98
C PRO A 95 4.50 5.27 -17.81
N GLY A 96 3.58 4.33 -17.63
CA GLY A 96 3.41 3.16 -18.48
C GLY A 96 4.38 2.01 -18.20
N ILE A 97 4.88 1.88 -16.97
CA ILE A 97 5.67 0.70 -16.59
C ILE A 97 4.71 -0.38 -16.08
N ILE A 98 4.80 -1.58 -16.66
CA ILE A 98 4.17 -2.79 -16.13
C ILE A 98 5.27 -3.76 -15.76
N ILE A 99 5.21 -4.34 -14.56
CA ILE A 99 6.08 -5.43 -14.13
C ILE A 99 5.17 -6.59 -13.76
N SER A 100 5.41 -7.77 -14.35
CA SER A 100 4.57 -8.94 -14.12
C SER A 100 5.43 -10.16 -13.89
N GLY A 101 5.18 -10.88 -12.81
CA GLY A 101 5.72 -12.21 -12.60
C GLY A 101 4.89 -13.26 -13.32
N SER A 102 5.32 -14.51 -13.20
CA SER A 102 4.55 -15.69 -13.56
C SER A 102 3.54 -16.04 -12.46
N ASP A 103 2.51 -16.79 -12.82
CA ASP A 103 1.42 -17.17 -11.93
C ASP A 103 1.85 -18.04 -10.72
N ASN A 104 3.12 -18.46 -10.65
CA ASN A 104 3.62 -19.45 -9.68
C ASN A 104 4.31 -18.84 -8.43
N SER A 105 4.16 -17.54 -8.17
CA SER A 105 4.61 -16.83 -6.95
C SER A 105 6.12 -16.91 -6.60
N GLN A 106 6.97 -17.42 -7.49
CA GLN A 106 8.43 -17.51 -7.28
C GLN A 106 9.18 -16.28 -7.79
N ASP A 107 8.52 -15.45 -8.57
CA ASP A 107 9.12 -14.25 -9.15
C ASP A 107 9.03 -13.11 -8.16
N VAL A 108 10.18 -12.63 -7.72
CA VAL A 108 10.27 -11.68 -6.61
C VAL A 108 11.17 -10.52 -6.93
N ILE A 109 10.85 -9.35 -6.39
CA ILE A 109 11.74 -8.20 -6.35
C ILE A 109 12.20 -8.03 -4.91
N SER A 110 13.50 -8.15 -4.69
CA SER A 110 14.08 -8.01 -3.35
C SER A 110 14.62 -6.61 -3.14
N GLY A 111 14.19 -5.95 -2.06
CA GLY A 111 14.72 -4.67 -1.63
C GLY A 111 16.21 -4.73 -1.29
N ALA A 112 16.83 -3.56 -1.11
CA ALA A 112 18.21 -3.52 -0.68
C ALA A 112 18.36 -4.08 0.73
N LEU A 113 19.43 -4.85 0.94
CA LEU A 113 19.83 -5.41 2.25
C LEU A 113 20.12 -4.32 3.30
N SER A 114 20.35 -3.08 2.87
CA SER A 114 20.60 -1.93 3.73
C SER A 114 20.04 -0.64 3.14
N GLY A 115 19.54 0.25 4.00
CA GLY A 115 18.97 1.55 3.64
C GLY A 115 17.51 1.69 4.03
N VAL A 116 16.93 2.86 3.72
CA VAL A 116 15.55 3.24 4.08
C VAL A 116 14.64 3.33 2.84
N GLN A 117 15.12 2.87 1.68
CA GLN A 117 14.36 2.98 0.43
C GLN A 117 13.33 1.84 0.31
N PRO A 118 12.15 2.12 -0.24
CA PRO A 118 11.16 1.09 -0.50
C PRO A 118 11.65 0.13 -1.58
N THR A 119 11.10 -1.09 -1.62
CA THR A 119 11.46 -2.07 -2.67
C THR A 119 11.11 -1.54 -4.06
N ILE A 120 9.95 -0.88 -4.20
CA ILE A 120 9.55 -0.12 -5.38
C ILE A 120 9.20 1.31 -4.95
N LEU A 121 9.83 2.29 -5.61
CA LEU A 121 9.48 3.70 -5.49
C LEU A 121 8.87 4.19 -6.80
N VAL A 122 7.61 4.63 -6.77
CA VAL A 122 6.97 5.32 -7.89
C VAL A 122 6.92 6.80 -7.57
N GLU A 123 7.71 7.60 -8.28
CA GLU A 123 7.85 9.04 -8.06
C GLU A 123 7.57 9.77 -9.37
N SER A 124 6.45 10.48 -9.46
CA SER A 124 6.01 11.16 -10.70
C SER A 124 5.83 10.25 -11.92
N GLY A 125 5.74 8.93 -11.71
CA GLY A 125 5.55 7.91 -12.76
C GLY A 125 4.27 7.10 -12.57
N SER A 126 4.09 6.07 -13.42
CA SER A 126 3.02 5.09 -13.21
C SER A 126 3.49 3.66 -13.37
N ALA A 127 3.02 2.79 -12.46
CA ALA A 127 3.40 1.39 -12.39
C ALA A 127 2.19 0.46 -12.23
N LYS A 128 2.16 -0.65 -12.97
CA LYS A 128 1.28 -1.79 -12.69
C LYS A 128 2.13 -2.99 -12.29
N LEU A 129 1.91 -3.53 -11.09
CA LEU A 129 2.61 -4.72 -10.58
C LEU A 129 1.62 -5.87 -10.49
N ASN A 130 1.91 -6.99 -11.17
CA ASN A 130 1.03 -8.16 -11.22
C ASN A 130 1.76 -9.46 -10.86
N ASN A 131 1.09 -10.35 -10.13
CA ASN A 131 1.49 -11.75 -9.93
C ASN A 131 2.96 -11.89 -9.49
N LEU A 132 3.39 -11.12 -8.49
CA LEU A 132 4.79 -11.12 -8.04
C LEU A 132 4.91 -10.95 -6.52
N GLY A 133 6.05 -11.40 -5.98
CA GLY A 133 6.43 -11.14 -4.60
C GLY A 133 7.32 -9.89 -4.46
N LEU A 134 7.15 -9.17 -3.37
CA LEU A 134 8.05 -8.11 -2.93
C LEU A 134 8.69 -8.53 -1.61
N VAL A 135 10.01 -8.67 -1.62
CA VAL A 135 10.77 -9.01 -0.41
C VAL A 135 11.35 -7.72 0.15
N SER A 136 10.80 -7.21 1.24
CA SER A 136 11.27 -6.00 1.91
C SER A 136 12.11 -6.36 3.14
N THR A 137 13.07 -5.51 3.48
CA THR A 137 13.87 -5.67 4.72
C THR A 137 13.32 -4.79 5.83
N ALA A 138 13.75 -5.04 7.07
CA ALA A 138 13.29 -4.30 8.24
C ALA A 138 13.34 -2.78 8.02
N GLN A 139 12.26 -2.07 8.42
CA GLN A 139 12.07 -0.61 8.30
C GLN A 139 11.79 -0.07 6.88
N GLN A 140 11.65 -0.92 5.85
CA GLN A 140 11.32 -0.51 4.49
C GLN A 140 9.88 -0.89 4.12
N SER A 141 9.15 0.03 3.49
CA SER A 141 7.90 -0.32 2.80
C SER A 141 8.20 -1.11 1.52
N SER A 142 7.26 -1.94 1.08
CA SER A 142 7.36 -2.65 -0.19
C SER A 142 7.14 -1.72 -1.37
N VAL A 143 6.12 -0.86 -1.29
CA VAL A 143 5.82 0.12 -2.34
C VAL A 143 5.58 1.48 -1.71
N THR A 144 6.22 2.51 -2.26
CA THR A 144 5.89 3.90 -1.99
C THR A 144 5.53 4.61 -3.29
N VAL A 145 4.41 5.33 -3.28
CA VAL A 145 3.94 6.15 -4.39
C VAL A 145 3.87 7.61 -3.91
N THR A 146 4.61 8.49 -4.56
CA THR A 146 4.76 9.90 -4.15
C THR A 146 4.90 10.80 -5.39
N ALA A 147 4.87 12.12 -5.15
CA ALA A 147 5.05 13.16 -6.15
C ALA A 147 4.11 13.00 -7.35
N GLN A 148 2.80 12.89 -7.11
CA GLN A 148 1.78 12.68 -8.15
C GLN A 148 1.96 11.37 -8.94
N GLY A 149 2.56 10.35 -8.32
CA GLY A 149 2.71 9.02 -8.90
C GLY A 149 1.40 8.24 -8.92
N MET A 150 1.38 7.14 -9.67
CA MET A 150 0.28 6.18 -9.65
C MET A 150 0.79 4.74 -9.61
N ALA A 151 0.23 3.90 -8.75
CA ALA A 151 0.50 2.47 -8.79
C ALA A 151 -0.79 1.65 -8.75
N ARG A 152 -0.79 0.53 -9.49
CA ARG A 152 -1.80 -0.51 -9.40
C ARG A 152 -1.14 -1.82 -9.03
N LEU A 153 -1.57 -2.42 -7.92
CA LEU A 153 -1.08 -3.70 -7.42
C LEU A 153 -2.19 -4.74 -7.55
N ASP A 154 -1.90 -5.84 -8.22
CA ASP A 154 -2.82 -6.95 -8.42
C ASP A 154 -2.11 -8.28 -8.12
N ASN A 155 -2.62 -9.01 -7.13
CA ASN A 155 -2.01 -10.28 -6.70
C ASN A 155 -0.51 -10.13 -6.40
N VAL A 156 -0.18 -9.09 -5.63
CA VAL A 156 1.18 -8.81 -5.14
C VAL A 156 1.31 -9.32 -3.71
N ALA A 157 2.29 -10.18 -3.46
CA ALA A 157 2.57 -10.67 -2.11
C ALA A 157 3.73 -9.89 -1.50
N THR A 158 3.60 -9.47 -0.25
CA THR A 158 4.72 -8.88 0.51
C THR A 158 5.29 -9.91 1.48
N GLN A 159 6.61 -10.07 1.46
CA GLN A 159 7.36 -10.85 2.45
C GLN A 159 8.37 -9.92 3.12
N VAL A 160 8.41 -9.93 4.44
CA VAL A 160 9.32 -9.09 5.21
C VAL A 160 10.38 -9.96 5.86
N GLN A 161 11.64 -9.59 5.65
CA GLN A 161 12.78 -10.18 6.34
C GLN A 161 13.16 -9.31 7.55
N GLY A 162 13.02 -9.87 8.75
CA GLY A 162 13.31 -9.19 10.01
C GLY A 162 12.07 -8.60 10.67
N THR A 163 12.19 -7.43 11.27
CA THR A 163 11.07 -6.74 11.91
C THR A 163 10.11 -6.17 10.86
N GLU A 164 8.83 -6.50 11.01
CA GLU A 164 7.74 -5.99 10.19
C GLU A 164 7.76 -4.46 10.10
N PRO A 165 7.73 -3.84 8.90
CA PRO A 165 7.55 -2.41 8.78
C PRO A 165 6.16 -2.04 9.30
N GLU A 166 6.02 -0.78 9.72
CA GLU A 166 4.72 -0.26 10.15
C GLU A 166 3.68 -0.34 9.01
N TYR A 167 4.12 -0.09 7.76
CA TYR A 167 3.29 -0.11 6.57
C TYR A 167 4.00 -0.83 5.41
N HIS A 168 3.27 -1.68 4.69
CA HIS A 168 3.78 -2.31 3.46
C HIS A 168 3.68 -1.37 2.27
N TYR A 169 2.57 -0.64 2.16
CA TYR A 169 2.30 0.26 1.05
C TYR A 169 2.05 1.67 1.57
N ILE A 170 2.69 2.65 0.93
CA ILE A 170 2.59 4.06 1.30
C ILE A 170 2.21 4.86 0.07
N VAL A 171 1.18 5.70 0.16
CA VAL A 171 0.80 6.65 -0.90
C VAL A 171 0.68 8.06 -0.30
N THR A 172 1.41 9.01 -0.89
CA THR A 172 1.50 10.40 -0.41
C THR A 172 1.52 11.41 -1.55
N ASP A 173 1.48 12.71 -1.21
CA ASP A 173 1.77 13.82 -2.12
C ASP A 173 0.88 13.82 -3.37
N ASN A 174 -0.45 13.75 -3.14
CA ASN A 174 -1.48 13.71 -4.18
C ASN A 174 -1.32 12.56 -5.21
N SER A 175 -0.76 11.45 -4.77
CA SER A 175 -0.59 10.24 -5.59
C SER A 175 -1.78 9.29 -5.48
N ASN A 176 -1.84 8.31 -6.38
CA ASN A 176 -2.93 7.34 -6.46
C ASN A 176 -2.44 5.90 -6.30
N LEU A 177 -3.15 5.09 -5.52
CA LEU A 177 -2.85 3.67 -5.32
C LEU A 177 -4.11 2.82 -5.52
N TYR A 178 -4.02 1.78 -6.34
CA TYR A 178 -5.11 0.84 -6.60
C TYR A 178 -4.68 -0.57 -6.17
N LEU A 179 -5.51 -1.25 -5.38
CA LEU A 179 -5.17 -2.50 -4.72
C LEU A 179 -6.20 -3.59 -5.05
N SER A 180 -5.74 -4.74 -5.53
CA SER A 180 -6.60 -5.88 -5.88
C SER A 180 -5.95 -7.20 -5.47
N ASN A 181 -6.75 -8.13 -4.97
CA ASN A 181 -6.32 -9.50 -4.64
C ASN A 181 -5.10 -9.54 -3.69
N LEU A 182 -5.02 -8.59 -2.75
CA LEU A 182 -3.96 -8.56 -1.75
C LEU A 182 -4.42 -9.21 -0.45
N ASN A 183 -3.47 -9.69 0.35
CA ASN A 183 -3.76 -10.33 1.63
C ASN A 183 -2.84 -9.76 2.72
N GLN A 184 -3.40 -9.51 3.91
CA GLN A 184 -2.67 -9.10 5.12
C GLN A 184 -1.81 -7.84 4.95
N ALA A 185 -2.22 -6.92 4.07
CA ALA A 185 -1.42 -5.75 3.76
C ALA A 185 -1.78 -4.52 4.60
N LYS A 186 -0.76 -3.80 5.07
CA LYS A 186 -0.89 -2.53 5.82
C LYS A 186 -0.62 -1.34 4.90
N VAL A 187 -1.58 -0.44 4.79
CA VAL A 187 -1.58 0.65 3.80
C VAL A 187 -1.68 2.01 4.49
N LYS A 188 -0.71 2.90 4.28
CA LYS A 188 -0.75 4.29 4.71
C LYS A 188 -1.09 5.21 3.54
N ILE A 189 -2.08 6.08 3.74
CA ILE A 189 -2.60 7.01 2.75
C ILE A 189 -2.61 8.40 3.41
N ALA A 190 -1.81 9.33 2.89
CA ALA A 190 -1.63 10.64 3.54
C ALA A 190 -1.35 11.78 2.54
N GLY A 191 -1.40 13.03 2.98
CA GLY A 191 -0.93 14.19 2.20
C GLY A 191 -1.71 14.41 0.91
N GLY A 192 -3.04 14.39 0.99
CA GLY A 192 -3.94 14.59 -0.17
C GLY A 192 -3.98 13.42 -1.17
N ALA A 193 -3.32 12.30 -0.85
CA ALA A 193 -3.34 11.10 -1.68
C ALA A 193 -4.71 10.42 -1.74
N PHE A 194 -4.86 9.51 -2.71
CA PHE A 194 -6.02 8.66 -2.87
C PHE A 194 -5.62 7.18 -2.96
N ALA A 195 -6.38 6.31 -2.29
CA ALA A 195 -6.28 4.87 -2.49
C ALA A 195 -7.64 4.20 -2.72
N GLU A 196 -7.68 3.28 -3.68
CA GLU A 196 -8.84 2.44 -3.95
C GLU A 196 -8.52 0.97 -3.70
N PHE A 197 -9.25 0.37 -2.75
CA PHE A 197 -9.32 -1.07 -2.55
C PHE A 197 -10.39 -1.59 -3.51
N VAL A 198 -9.96 -2.12 -4.65
CA VAL A 198 -10.85 -2.43 -5.77
C VAL A 198 -11.66 -3.68 -5.47
N ALA A 199 -11.02 -4.85 -5.39
CA ALA A 199 -11.70 -6.12 -5.15
C ALA A 199 -10.76 -7.19 -4.61
N GLY A 200 -11.34 -8.18 -3.93
CA GLY A 200 -10.65 -9.42 -3.55
C GLY A 200 -9.59 -9.24 -2.46
N ASN A 201 -9.49 -8.07 -1.84
CA ASN A 201 -8.51 -7.83 -0.78
C ASN A 201 -9.00 -8.45 0.55
N GLN A 202 -8.09 -9.08 1.29
CA GLN A 202 -8.38 -9.83 2.52
C GLN A 202 -7.47 -9.38 3.66
N ALA A 203 -8.02 -9.37 4.89
CA ALA A 203 -7.29 -9.03 6.11
C ALA A 203 -6.47 -7.72 6.01
N MET A 204 -7.01 -6.72 5.33
CA MET A 204 -6.31 -5.46 5.07
C MET A 204 -6.31 -4.57 6.31
N THR A 205 -5.26 -3.77 6.48
CA THR A 205 -5.26 -2.66 7.44
C THR A 205 -5.01 -1.34 6.72
N ALA A 206 -5.95 -0.39 6.82
CA ALA A 206 -5.85 0.90 6.15
C ALA A 206 -5.71 2.05 7.16
N TYR A 207 -4.80 2.97 6.87
CA TYR A 207 -4.54 4.17 7.66
C TYR A 207 -4.68 5.40 6.76
N VAL A 208 -5.72 6.20 6.99
CA VAL A 208 -6.08 7.36 6.17
C VAL A 208 -5.88 8.64 6.98
N PHE A 209 -4.92 9.46 6.57
CA PHE A 209 -4.46 10.64 7.31
C PHE A 209 -4.38 11.89 6.45
N ASP A 210 -4.21 13.05 7.08
CA ASP A 210 -3.74 14.29 6.47
C ASP A 210 -4.43 14.64 5.14
N THR A 211 -5.76 14.85 5.18
CA THR A 211 -6.63 15.19 4.03
C THR A 211 -6.70 14.14 2.91
N ALA A 212 -6.17 12.93 3.14
CA ALA A 212 -6.24 11.86 2.16
C ALA A 212 -7.61 11.18 2.12
N ASN A 213 -7.86 10.49 1.01
CA ASN A 213 -9.12 9.80 0.76
C ASN A 213 -8.86 8.33 0.44
N ALA A 214 -9.70 7.45 0.94
CA ALA A 214 -9.68 6.06 0.49
C ALA A 214 -11.08 5.47 0.33
N ARG A 215 -11.20 4.55 -0.62
CA ARG A 215 -12.46 3.90 -0.96
C ARG A 215 -12.28 2.41 -1.13
N SER A 216 -13.21 1.63 -0.61
CA SER A 216 -13.39 0.22 -0.94
C SER A 216 -14.59 0.06 -1.86
N THR A 217 -14.47 -0.66 -2.98
CA THR A 217 -15.55 -0.72 -3.99
C THR A 217 -16.24 -2.08 -4.16
N GLN A 218 -15.57 -3.21 -3.91
CA GLN A 218 -16.17 -4.54 -4.11
C GLN A 218 -15.70 -5.60 -3.10
N GLY A 219 -16.45 -5.81 -2.03
CA GLY A 219 -16.37 -7.00 -1.18
C GLY A 219 -15.03 -7.20 -0.47
N ASN A 220 -14.30 -6.12 -0.17
CA ASN A 220 -13.01 -6.22 0.51
C ASN A 220 -13.19 -6.46 2.01
N GLN A 221 -12.24 -7.17 2.61
CA GLN A 221 -12.21 -7.43 4.05
C GLN A 221 -11.04 -6.71 4.72
N PHE A 222 -11.35 -6.01 5.81
CA PHE A 222 -10.41 -5.23 6.61
C PHE A 222 -10.36 -5.76 8.04
N ASP A 223 -9.16 -6.01 8.54
CA ASP A 223 -8.93 -6.22 9.97
C ASP A 223 -9.09 -4.92 10.74
N ALA A 224 -8.57 -3.82 10.19
CA ALA A 224 -8.79 -2.50 10.76
C ALA A 224 -8.75 -1.39 9.71
N VAL A 225 -9.54 -0.35 9.94
CA VAL A 225 -9.44 0.92 9.22
C VAL A 225 -9.33 2.03 10.25
N GLN A 226 -8.30 2.86 10.11
CA GLN A 226 -8.10 4.06 10.93
C GLN A 226 -8.15 5.31 10.06
N VAL A 227 -9.02 6.24 10.41
CA VAL A 227 -9.17 7.53 9.73
C VAL A 227 -8.87 8.65 10.72
N ALA A 228 -7.93 9.54 10.40
CA ALA A 228 -7.61 10.71 11.22
C ALA A 228 -7.14 11.90 10.38
N GLY A 229 -6.83 13.05 11.01
CA GLY A 229 -6.18 14.18 10.33
C GLY A 229 -6.94 14.76 9.13
N ASN A 230 -8.27 14.92 9.23
CA ASN A 230 -9.18 15.27 8.12
C ASN A 230 -9.22 14.25 6.97
N GLY A 231 -8.79 13.01 7.19
CA GLY A 231 -8.94 11.94 6.21
C GLY A 231 -10.41 11.51 6.04
N TYR A 232 -10.70 10.89 4.89
CA TYR A 232 -12.02 10.33 4.56
C TYR A 232 -11.90 8.89 4.06
N PHE A 233 -12.77 8.01 4.56
CA PHE A 233 -12.88 6.64 4.10
C PHE A 233 -14.31 6.26 3.74
N LEU A 234 -14.50 5.65 2.56
CA LEU A 234 -15.77 5.09 2.13
C LEU A 234 -15.66 3.58 1.95
N ALA A 235 -16.42 2.80 2.71
CA ALA A 235 -16.60 1.37 2.49
C ALA A 235 -17.87 1.11 1.68
N ASP A 236 -17.73 0.65 0.44
CA ASP A 236 -18.84 0.43 -0.49
C ASP A 236 -18.86 -1.03 -0.95
N GLY A 237 -19.99 -1.45 -1.54
CA GLY A 237 -20.15 -2.72 -2.23
C GLY A 237 -19.86 -3.95 -1.38
N GLN A 238 -20.56 -4.13 -0.26
CA GLN A 238 -20.42 -5.29 0.65
C GLN A 238 -19.04 -5.42 1.32
N SER A 239 -18.40 -4.29 1.62
CA SER A 239 -17.14 -4.29 2.37
C SER A 239 -17.35 -4.72 3.82
N HIS A 240 -16.40 -5.45 4.40
CA HIS A 240 -16.43 -5.88 5.80
C HIS A 240 -15.24 -5.31 6.56
N ILE A 241 -15.50 -4.62 7.67
CA ILE A 241 -14.47 -4.02 8.51
C ILE A 241 -14.62 -4.56 9.93
N ASN A 242 -13.61 -5.28 10.43
CA ASN A 242 -13.62 -5.82 11.79
C ASN A 242 -13.55 -4.68 12.82
N LEU A 243 -12.62 -3.74 12.66
CA LEU A 243 -12.45 -2.57 13.54
C LEU A 243 -12.36 -1.27 12.74
N LEU A 244 -13.30 -0.35 12.95
CA LEU A 244 -13.26 1.00 12.40
C LEU A 244 -12.94 2.01 13.49
N MET A 245 -11.89 2.80 13.25
CA MET A 245 -11.39 3.84 14.15
C MET A 245 -11.44 5.20 13.46
N VAL A 246 -12.22 6.14 13.99
CA VAL A 246 -12.35 7.50 13.43
C VAL A 246 -11.91 8.52 14.47
N TRP A 247 -10.79 9.19 14.21
CA TRP A 247 -10.13 10.07 15.18
C TRP A 247 -9.96 11.50 14.69
N SER A 248 -9.74 12.42 15.63
CA SER A 248 -9.41 13.83 15.39
C SER A 248 -10.49 14.57 14.60
N LYS A 249 -10.41 14.57 13.27
CA LYS A 249 -11.38 15.19 12.35
C LYS A 249 -11.69 14.28 11.16
N GLY A 250 -11.45 12.98 11.34
CA GLY A 250 -11.71 11.99 10.31
C GLY A 250 -13.20 11.79 10.07
N THR A 251 -13.50 11.34 8.86
CA THR A 251 -14.85 10.96 8.44
C THR A 251 -14.83 9.57 7.82
N ALA A 252 -15.80 8.72 8.19
CA ALA A 252 -15.96 7.42 7.58
C ALA A 252 -17.41 7.14 7.21
N GLU A 253 -17.63 6.47 6.09
CA GLU A 253 -18.95 6.07 5.61
C GLU A 253 -18.94 4.59 5.24
N ILE A 254 -20.03 3.89 5.52
CA ILE A 254 -20.30 2.56 4.96
C ILE A 254 -21.60 2.58 4.16
N ASP A 255 -21.57 1.97 2.98
CA ASP A 255 -22.70 1.96 2.05
C ASP A 255 -22.86 0.59 1.38
N GLN A 256 -24.04 0.35 0.79
CA GLN A 256 -24.40 -0.81 -0.02
C GLN A 256 -24.07 -2.15 0.66
N GLN A 257 -24.80 -2.45 1.74
CA GLN A 257 -24.68 -3.72 2.47
C GLN A 257 -23.28 -3.96 3.08
N SER A 258 -22.51 -2.90 3.31
CA SER A 258 -21.23 -2.98 4.00
C SER A 258 -21.44 -3.13 5.51
N SER A 259 -20.40 -3.57 6.22
CA SER A 259 -20.50 -3.89 7.64
C SER A 259 -19.29 -3.47 8.46
N VAL A 260 -19.55 -3.05 9.69
CA VAL A 260 -18.55 -2.75 10.71
C VAL A 260 -18.80 -3.62 11.95
N GLY A 261 -17.78 -4.34 12.39
CA GLY A 261 -17.78 -5.07 13.65
C GLY A 261 -17.77 -4.12 14.84
N GLU A 262 -16.60 -3.57 15.14
CA GLU A 262 -16.37 -2.61 16.23
C GLU A 262 -16.18 -1.19 15.69
N LEU A 263 -16.77 -0.20 16.37
CA LEU A 263 -16.63 1.22 16.04
C LEU A 263 -16.04 2.00 17.21
N MET A 264 -14.90 2.65 16.96
CA MET A 264 -14.30 3.61 17.87
C MET A 264 -14.27 4.99 17.23
N MET A 265 -14.73 6.01 17.96
CA MET A 265 -14.67 7.39 17.48
C MET A 265 -14.21 8.36 18.57
N GLY A 266 -13.44 9.39 18.20
CA GLY A 266 -13.06 10.46 19.13
C GLY A 266 -12.51 11.70 18.44
N GLY A 267 -12.65 12.85 19.09
CA GLY A 267 -12.36 14.16 18.50
C GLY A 267 -13.63 14.87 18.02
N GLN A 268 -13.61 15.39 16.79
CA GLN A 268 -14.71 16.02 16.06
C GLN A 268 -14.93 15.23 14.78
N THR A 269 -15.57 14.07 14.89
CA THR A 269 -15.58 13.05 13.83
C THR A 269 -16.98 12.75 13.33
N LEU A 270 -17.06 12.24 12.11
CA LEU A 270 -18.32 11.81 11.50
C LEU A 270 -18.23 10.34 11.08
N PHE A 271 -19.27 9.60 11.39
CA PHE A 271 -19.54 8.28 10.85
C PHE A 271 -20.97 8.21 10.32
N ALA A 272 -21.15 7.60 9.15
CA ALA A 272 -22.49 7.31 8.64
C ALA A 272 -22.59 5.92 8.00
N ALA A 273 -23.77 5.31 8.10
CA ALA A 273 -24.09 4.04 7.46
C ALA A 273 -25.36 4.14 6.62
N TYR A 274 -25.28 3.68 5.37
CA TYR A 274 -26.34 3.80 4.38
C TYR A 274 -26.70 2.46 3.72
N ARG A 275 -27.91 2.39 3.14
CA ARG A 275 -28.38 1.34 2.21
C ARG A 275 -28.13 -0.10 2.69
N ASN A 276 -28.82 -0.48 3.75
CA ASN A 276 -28.80 -1.80 4.37
C ASN A 276 -27.43 -2.20 4.92
N SER A 277 -26.61 -1.22 5.29
CA SER A 277 -25.34 -1.48 5.97
C SER A 277 -25.57 -1.84 7.44
N THR A 278 -24.61 -2.52 8.05
CA THR A 278 -24.79 -3.11 9.38
C THR A 278 -23.63 -2.77 10.33
N LEU A 279 -23.96 -2.54 11.60
CA LEU A 279 -23.00 -2.38 12.68
C LEU A 279 -23.29 -3.37 13.80
N SER A 280 -22.24 -4.02 14.31
CA SER A 280 -22.39 -5.07 15.32
C SER A 280 -22.04 -4.62 16.73
N GLY A 281 -21.17 -3.62 16.88
CA GLY A 281 -20.60 -3.21 18.16
C GLY A 281 -19.42 -4.11 18.61
N PRO A 282 -18.68 -3.70 19.66
CA PRO A 282 -18.99 -2.60 20.57
C PRO A 282 -18.76 -1.20 19.98
N TYR A 283 -19.28 -0.18 20.68
CA TYR A 283 -19.18 1.22 20.29
C TYR A 283 -18.44 1.99 21.38
N SER A 284 -17.37 2.70 21.01
CA SER A 284 -16.55 3.49 21.93
C SER A 284 -16.41 4.93 21.46
N PHE A 285 -16.99 5.88 22.19
CA PHE A 285 -16.99 7.30 21.82
C PHE A 285 -16.25 8.17 22.84
N PHE A 286 -15.26 8.96 22.38
CA PHE A 286 -14.34 9.73 23.22
C PHE A 286 -14.31 11.24 22.89
N GLY A 287 -15.32 11.78 22.22
CA GLY A 287 -15.38 13.20 21.86
C GLY A 287 -16.74 13.65 21.35
N ASN A 288 -16.75 14.68 20.52
CA ASN A 288 -17.93 15.22 19.86
C ASN A 288 -18.09 14.47 18.53
N VAL A 289 -18.98 13.48 18.51
CA VAL A 289 -19.14 12.61 17.35
C VAL A 289 -20.46 12.87 16.65
N VAL A 290 -20.47 12.72 15.33
CA VAL A 290 -21.69 12.61 14.53
C VAL A 290 -21.80 11.16 14.09
N PHE A 291 -22.88 10.51 14.46
CA PHE A 291 -23.18 9.12 14.11
C PHE A 291 -24.55 9.07 13.43
N GLU A 292 -24.59 8.61 12.19
CA GLU A 292 -25.80 8.59 11.37
C GLU A 292 -26.09 7.18 10.82
N LEU A 293 -27.36 6.76 10.92
CA LEU A 293 -27.86 5.54 10.30
C LEU A 293 -29.03 5.85 9.36
N GLU A 294 -28.89 5.55 8.08
CA GLU A 294 -29.99 5.66 7.12
C GLU A 294 -30.23 4.31 6.45
N HIS A 295 -31.47 3.80 6.54
CA HIS A 295 -31.86 2.49 6.01
C HIS A 295 -30.88 1.38 6.41
N SER A 296 -30.32 1.46 7.63
CA SER A 296 -29.21 0.63 8.10
C SER A 296 -29.49 0.13 9.51
N SER A 297 -28.74 -0.87 9.95
CA SER A 297 -28.97 -1.51 11.26
C SER A 297 -27.77 -1.43 12.19
N ALA A 298 -28.02 -1.22 13.48
CA ALA A 298 -27.04 -1.32 14.55
C ALA A 298 -27.52 -2.31 15.61
N THR A 299 -26.70 -3.29 15.97
CA THR A 299 -26.94 -4.22 17.08
C THR A 299 -25.99 -3.94 18.23
N ASN A 300 -26.32 -4.45 19.43
CA ASN A 300 -25.56 -4.19 20.67
C ASN A 300 -25.39 -2.69 20.97
N TRP A 301 -26.33 -1.87 20.49
CA TRP A 301 -26.31 -0.44 20.77
C TRP A 301 -26.64 -0.20 22.24
N VAL A 302 -25.84 0.63 22.89
CA VAL A 302 -26.04 1.08 24.26
C VAL A 302 -26.12 2.58 24.28
N THR A 303 -27.07 3.12 25.07
CA THR A 303 -27.24 4.57 25.25
C THR A 303 -25.94 5.21 25.77
N GLN A 304 -25.56 6.36 25.22
CA GLN A 304 -24.26 7.01 25.42
C GLN A 304 -24.40 8.39 26.05
N GLU A 305 -23.81 8.67 27.21
CA GLU A 305 -23.83 10.04 27.75
C GLU A 305 -22.75 10.94 27.13
N ARG A 306 -23.11 11.73 26.11
CA ARG A 306 -22.17 12.50 25.27
C ARG A 306 -22.75 13.84 24.80
N PRO A 307 -22.87 14.87 25.67
CA PRO A 307 -23.70 16.07 25.48
C PRO A 307 -23.43 16.90 24.22
N HIS A 308 -22.26 16.74 23.60
CA HIS A 308 -21.84 17.46 22.39
C HIS A 308 -21.77 16.58 21.14
N SER A 309 -22.33 15.36 21.20
CA SER A 309 -22.45 14.45 20.06
C SER A 309 -23.84 14.50 19.46
N LEU A 310 -23.95 14.17 18.18
CA LEU A 310 -25.20 13.99 17.47
C LEU A 310 -25.31 12.53 17.04
N PHE A 311 -26.42 11.91 17.41
CA PHE A 311 -26.78 10.59 16.95
C PHE A 311 -28.09 10.75 16.16
N SER A 312 -28.14 10.23 14.94
CA SER A 312 -29.34 10.31 14.11
C SER A 312 -29.62 8.99 13.42
N GLY A 313 -30.89 8.77 13.10
CA GLY A 313 -31.23 7.75 12.13
C GLY A 313 -32.57 7.94 11.45
N ASN A 314 -32.65 7.44 10.24
CA ASN A 314 -33.80 7.51 9.34
C ASN A 314 -34.06 6.11 8.77
N ASN A 315 -35.23 5.56 9.04
CA ASN A 315 -35.57 4.16 8.74
C ASN A 315 -34.48 3.17 9.20
N ALA A 316 -33.91 3.42 10.38
CA ALA A 316 -32.82 2.63 10.94
C ALA A 316 -33.37 1.55 11.89
N VAL A 317 -32.73 0.39 11.91
CA VAL A 317 -33.06 -0.69 12.86
C VAL A 317 -32.02 -0.73 13.97
N VAL A 318 -32.39 -0.41 15.20
CA VAL A 318 -31.48 -0.42 16.35
C VAL A 318 -31.93 -1.49 17.33
N ASN A 319 -31.06 -2.46 17.64
CA ASN A 319 -31.36 -3.60 18.52
C ASN A 319 -32.66 -4.35 18.17
N GLY A 320 -32.98 -4.44 16.87
CA GLY A 320 -34.17 -5.13 16.37
C GLY A 320 -35.44 -4.26 16.31
N GLU A 321 -35.40 -3.03 16.81
CA GLU A 321 -36.51 -2.07 16.71
C GLU A 321 -36.32 -1.10 15.55
N LEU A 322 -37.37 -0.89 14.75
CA LEU A 322 -37.35 0.06 13.63
C LEU A 322 -37.67 1.47 14.13
N PHE A 323 -36.75 2.39 13.89
CA PHE A 323 -36.94 3.81 14.13
C PHE A 323 -37.12 4.54 12.78
N PRO A 324 -38.35 4.97 12.44
CA PRO A 324 -38.62 5.64 11.16
C PRO A 324 -37.88 6.99 11.06
N SER A 325 -37.75 7.71 12.17
CA SER A 325 -36.92 8.90 12.27
C SER A 325 -36.56 9.18 13.72
N TRP A 326 -35.28 9.42 14.02
CA TRP A 326 -34.83 9.86 15.34
C TRP A 326 -33.59 10.76 15.20
N SER A 327 -33.46 11.70 16.12
CA SER A 327 -32.27 12.55 16.24
C SER A 327 -32.08 12.89 17.71
N TRP A 328 -31.00 12.40 18.30
CA TRP A 328 -30.62 12.65 19.69
C TRP A 328 -29.40 13.55 19.72
N GLN A 329 -29.56 14.73 20.32
CA GLN A 329 -28.42 15.53 20.75
C GLN A 329 -27.98 15.01 22.12
N GLY A 330 -26.70 14.69 22.24
CA GLY A 330 -26.07 14.60 23.54
C GLY A 330 -26.17 13.29 24.31
N GLN A 331 -27.02 12.34 23.86
CA GLN A 331 -27.66 11.22 24.59
C GLN A 331 -27.61 11.22 26.14
N ALA A 332 -28.78 11.06 26.77
CA ALA A 332 -28.98 11.17 28.22
C ALA A 332 -29.81 9.96 28.74
N PRO A 333 -30.05 9.80 30.06
CA PRO A 333 -30.34 8.50 30.67
C PRO A 333 -31.63 7.86 30.18
N GLN A 334 -31.64 6.53 30.03
CA GLN A 334 -32.87 5.77 29.74
C GLN A 334 -33.87 5.97 30.90
N PRO A 335 -35.09 6.45 30.63
CA PRO A 335 -36.19 6.37 31.59
C PRO A 335 -36.87 4.99 31.49
N GLU A 336 -37.36 4.51 32.63
CA GLU A 336 -38.41 3.48 32.69
C GLU A 336 -39.66 3.89 31.89
#